data_AF-A0A0H5Q2N8-F1
#
_entry.id   AF-A0A0H5Q2N8-F1
#
_cell.length_a   1.000
_cell.length_b   1.000
_cell.length_c   1.000
_cell.angle_alpha   90.00
_cell.angle_beta   90.00
_cell.angle_gamma   90.00
#
_symmetry.space_group_name_H-M   'P 1'
#
loop_
_entity.id
_entity.type
_entity.pdbx_description
1 polymer ?
#
loop_
_entity_poly.entity_id
_entity_poly.type
_entity_poly.pdbx_seq_one_letter_code
_entity_poly.pdbx_strand_id
1 'polypeptide(L)'
;MTDALTKLDKLKAKKAELEAQIRSMHARETAKQRKADARRKIELGGLVLKAGLGQHDKGELLGGLLALASQIGSDANAKAAYKQAGDAALAGKK
;
A
#
# COMPACT_ATOMS: atom_id res chain seq x y z
N MET A 1 19.02 1.97 52.42
CA MET A 1 19.58 1.68 51.07
C MET A 1 18.71 0.72 50.23
N THR A 2 17.76 -0.01 50.82
CA THR A 2 16.91 -1.01 50.15
C THR A 2 15.83 -0.40 49.22
N ASP A 3 15.28 0.77 49.55
CA ASP A 3 14.18 1.38 48.78
C ASP A 3 14.59 1.95 47.41
N ALA A 4 15.87 2.29 47.24
CA ALA A 4 16.40 2.77 45.97
C ALA A 4 16.56 1.62 44.96
N LEU A 5 17.01 0.46 45.43
CA LEU A 5 17.14 -0.77 44.62
C LEU A 5 15.75 -1.26 44.16
N THR A 6 14.76 -1.29 45.05
CA THR A 6 13.40 -1.73 44.68
C THR A 6 12.70 -0.78 43.70
N LYS A 7 12.96 0.54 43.78
CA LYS A 7 12.48 1.50 42.77
C LYS A 7 13.15 1.28 41.41
N LEU A 8 14.46 1.02 41.39
CA LEU A 8 15.19 0.75 40.16
C LEU A 8 14.67 -0.50 39.43
N ASP A 9 14.38 -1.57 40.17
CA ASP A 9 13.86 -2.80 39.58
C ASP A 9 12.44 -2.63 39.02
N LYS A 10 11.58 -1.88 39.73
CA LYS A 10 10.25 -1.48 39.23
C LYS A 10 10.34 -0.65 37.95
N LEU A 11 11.29 0.28 37.87
CA LEU A 11 11.51 1.10 36.67
C LEU A 11 12.01 0.26 35.49
N LYS A 12 12.92 -0.69 35.73
CA LYS A 12 13.40 -1.62 34.69
C LYS A 12 12.27 -2.50 34.16
N ALA A 13 11.44 -3.06 35.04
CA ALA A 13 10.26 -3.85 34.66
C ALA A 13 9.28 -3.01 33.81
N LYS A 14 8.99 -1.77 34.23
CA LYS A 14 8.11 -0.86 33.48
C LYS A 14 8.70 -0.46 32.13
N LYS A 15 10.02 -0.27 32.04
CA LYS A 15 10.71 -0.01 30.77
C LYS A 15 10.58 -1.22 29.82
N ALA A 16 10.83 -2.42 30.31
CA ALA A 16 10.71 -3.64 29.52
C ALA A 16 9.28 -3.85 29.00
N GLU A 17 8.28 -3.55 29.83
CA GLU A 17 6.87 -3.58 29.43
C GLU A 17 6.56 -2.55 28.34
N LEU A 18 6.99 -1.30 28.51
CA LEU A 18 6.82 -0.25 27.49
C LEU A 18 7.52 -0.60 26.17
N GLU A 19 8.73 -1.13 26.22
CA GLU A 19 9.44 -1.60 25.03
C GLU A 19 8.69 -2.75 24.34
N ALA A 20 8.13 -3.69 25.09
CA ALA A 20 7.30 -4.76 24.54
C ALA A 20 6.02 -4.20 23.90
N GLN A 21 5.37 -3.23 24.54
CA GLN A 21 4.21 -2.54 23.98
C GLN A 21 4.58 -1.82 22.69
N ILE A 22 5.66 -1.04 22.66
CA ILE A 22 6.17 -0.35 21.48
C ILE A 22 6.46 -1.33 20.34
N ARG A 23 7.18 -2.41 20.62
CA ARG A 23 7.44 -3.48 19.63
C ARG A 23 6.15 -4.07 19.08
N SER A 24 5.18 -4.35 19.94
CA SER A 24 3.88 -4.92 19.53
C SER A 24 3.09 -3.94 18.66
N MET A 25 3.11 -2.64 18.98
CA MET A 25 2.45 -1.60 18.20
C MET A 25 3.10 -1.45 16.83
N HIS A 26 4.44 -1.41 16.76
CA HIS A 26 5.14 -1.38 15.48
C HIS A 26 4.86 -2.62 14.62
N ALA A 27 4.89 -3.82 15.21
CA ALA A 27 4.58 -5.05 14.48
C ALA A 27 3.15 -5.03 13.89
N ARG A 28 2.16 -4.54 14.65
CA ARG A 28 0.78 -4.38 14.18
C ARG A 28 0.69 -3.38 13.04
N GLU A 29 1.36 -2.24 13.16
CA GLU A 29 1.33 -1.19 12.13
C GLU A 29 2.01 -1.67 10.83
N THR A 30 3.17 -2.32 10.92
CA THR A 30 3.83 -2.92 9.75
C THR A 30 2.95 -3.99 9.09
N ALA A 31 2.28 -4.84 9.88
CA ALA A 31 1.38 -5.85 9.32
C ALA A 31 0.20 -5.21 8.58
N LYS A 32 -0.37 -4.12 9.14
CA LYS A 32 -1.43 -3.34 8.50
C LYS A 32 -0.97 -2.71 7.19
N GLN A 33 0.21 -2.10 7.17
CA GLN A 33 0.82 -1.52 5.97
C GLN A 33 1.03 -2.56 4.87
N ARG A 34 1.63 -3.71 5.20
CA ARG A 34 1.82 -4.81 4.24
C ARG A 34 0.50 -5.32 3.67
N LYS A 35 -0.54 -5.42 4.50
CA LYS A 35 -1.88 -5.84 4.06
C LYS A 35 -2.49 -4.83 3.09
N ALA A 36 -2.38 -3.53 3.39
CA ALA A 36 -2.85 -2.47 2.51
C ALA A 36 -2.08 -2.46 1.18
N ASP A 37 -0.75 -2.61 1.23
CA ASP A 37 0.09 -2.68 0.04
C ASP A 37 -0.22 -3.89 -0.84
N ALA A 38 -0.40 -5.07 -0.23
CA ALA A 38 -0.78 -6.29 -0.95
C ALA A 38 -2.15 -6.11 -1.62
N ARG A 39 -3.13 -5.54 -0.90
CA ARG A 39 -4.45 -5.25 -1.45
C ARG A 39 -4.36 -4.31 -2.64
N ARG A 40 -3.60 -3.22 -2.53
CA ARG A 40 -3.39 -2.26 -3.61
C ARG A 40 -2.74 -2.90 -4.83
N LYS A 41 -1.73 -3.75 -4.64
CA LYS A 41 -1.08 -4.49 -5.74
C LYS A 41 -2.06 -5.44 -6.45
N ILE A 42 -2.90 -6.12 -5.70
CA ILE A 42 -3.95 -7.01 -6.25
C ILE A 42 -4.95 -6.21 -7.07
N GLU A 43 -5.43 -5.08 -6.54
CA GLU A 43 -6.40 -4.22 -7.24
C GLU A 43 -5.81 -3.68 -8.56
N LEU A 44 -4.58 -3.17 -8.53
CA LEU A 44 -3.89 -2.70 -9.73
C LEU A 44 -3.66 -3.83 -10.76
N GLY A 45 -3.24 -5.01 -10.30
CA GLY A 45 -3.11 -6.19 -11.18
C GLY A 45 -4.46 -6.63 -11.77
N GLY A 46 -5.54 -6.54 -10.99
CA GLY A 46 -6.89 -6.80 -11.45
C GLY A 46 -7.34 -5.87 -12.58
N LEU A 47 -6.90 -4.61 -12.57
CA LEU A 47 -7.16 -3.67 -13.67
C LEU A 47 -6.47 -4.11 -14.97
N VAL A 48 -5.22 -4.58 -14.89
CA VAL A 48 -4.47 -5.10 -16.05
C VAL A 48 -5.20 -6.29 -16.67
N LEU A 49 -5.64 -7.24 -15.85
CA LEU A 49 -6.43 -8.39 -16.32
C LEU A 49 -7.78 -7.96 -16.92
N LYS A 50 -8.49 -7.03 -16.28
CA LYS A 50 -9.78 -6.53 -16.76
C LYS A 50 -9.66 -5.78 -18.09
N ALA A 51 -8.53 -5.14 -18.35
CA ALA A 51 -8.20 -4.49 -19.62
C ALA A 51 -7.80 -5.49 -20.72
N GLY A 52 -7.79 -6.80 -20.45
CA GLY A 52 -7.42 -7.82 -21.43
C GLY A 52 -5.91 -7.98 -21.62
N LEU A 53 -5.10 -7.36 -20.77
CA LEU A 53 -3.65 -7.29 -20.94
C LEU A 53 -2.89 -8.43 -20.23
N GLY A 54 -3.59 -9.46 -19.74
CA GLY A 54 -3.00 -10.50 -18.88
C GLY A 54 -1.96 -11.40 -19.53
N GLN A 55 -1.92 -11.46 -20.86
CA GLN A 55 -0.97 -12.30 -21.61
C GLN A 55 0.22 -11.52 -22.19
N HIS A 56 0.26 -10.21 -21.97
CA HIS A 56 1.36 -9.36 -22.42
C HIS A 56 2.60 -9.51 -21.54
N ASP A 57 3.77 -9.29 -22.12
CA ASP A 57 5.03 -9.31 -21.37
C ASP A 57 5.13 -8.13 -20.38
N LYS A 58 5.89 -8.31 -19.30
CA LYS A 58 6.09 -7.29 -18.27
C LYS A 58 6.68 -5.99 -18.85
N GLY A 59 7.56 -6.08 -19.84
CA GLY A 59 8.14 -4.94 -20.53
C GLY A 59 7.11 -4.16 -21.33
N GLU A 60 6.22 -4.85 -22.05
CA GLU A 60 5.12 -4.24 -22.81
C GLU A 60 4.15 -3.51 -21.89
N LEU A 61 3.74 -4.16 -20.80
CA LEU A 61 2.86 -3.58 -19.78
C LEU A 61 3.48 -2.33 -19.15
N LEU A 62 4.73 -2.42 -18.72
CA LEU A 62 5.41 -1.30 -18.08
C LEU A 62 5.62 -0.14 -19.07
N GLY A 63 6.01 -0.43 -20.31
CA GLY A 63 6.17 0.57 -21.36
C GLY A 63 4.87 1.32 -21.64
N GLY A 64 3.75 0.61 -21.78
CA GLY A 64 2.43 1.21 -21.97
C GLY A 64 1.99 2.07 -20.78
N LEU A 65 2.22 1.60 -19.55
CA LEU A 65 1.91 2.37 -18.34
C LEU A 65 2.78 3.64 -18.20
N LEU A 66 4.04 3.59 -18.60
CA LEU A 66 4.92 4.76 -18.62
C LEU A 66 4.48 5.80 -19.66
N ALA A 67 4.10 5.35 -20.87
CA ALA A 67 3.55 6.23 -21.90
C ALA A 67 2.25 6.91 -21.40
N LEU A 68 1.35 6.13 -20.79
CA LEU A 68 0.14 6.65 -20.15
C LEU A 68 0.46 7.68 -19.06
N ALA A 69 1.41 7.37 -18.17
CA ALA A 69 1.82 8.26 -17.08
C ALA A 69 2.35 9.60 -17.60
N SER A 70 3.12 9.57 -18.70
CA SER A 70 3.57 10.79 -19.38
C SER A 70 2.39 11.59 -19.93
N GLN A 71 1.47 10.92 -20.63
CA GLN A 71 0.34 11.60 -21.28
C GLN A 71 -0.62 12.25 -20.29
N ILE A 72 -0.98 11.56 -19.20
CA ILE A 72 -1.86 12.13 -18.16
C ILE A 72 -1.18 13.21 -17.30
N GLY A 73 0.15 13.20 -17.25
CA GLY A 73 0.94 14.22 -16.56
C GLY A 73 1.04 15.52 -17.34
N SER A 74 1.03 15.43 -18.67
CA SER A 74 1.16 16.58 -19.57
C SER A 74 -0.17 17.14 -20.09
N ASP A 75 -1.24 16.34 -20.14
CA ASP A 75 -2.53 16.74 -20.70
C ASP A 75 -3.71 16.41 -19.78
N ALA A 76 -4.37 17.45 -19.27
CA ALA A 76 -5.55 17.34 -18.41
C ALA A 76 -6.77 16.75 -19.13
N ASN A 77 -6.92 17.00 -20.44
CA ASN A 77 -8.01 16.45 -21.23
C ASN A 77 -7.81 14.95 -21.45
N ALA A 78 -6.58 14.53 -21.78
CA ALA A 78 -6.24 13.11 -21.84
C ALA A 78 -6.52 12.41 -20.50
N LYS A 79 -6.11 12.98 -19.37
CA LYS A 79 -6.41 12.45 -18.04
C LYS A 79 -7.91 12.29 -17.80
N ALA A 80 -8.72 13.28 -18.16
CA ALA A 80 -10.17 13.22 -18.02
C ALA A 80 -10.79 12.13 -18.91
N ALA A 81 -10.33 12.02 -20.16
CA ALA A 81 -10.80 11.01 -21.11
C ALA A 81 -10.50 9.58 -20.63
N TYR A 82 -9.27 9.32 -20.16
CA TYR A 82 -8.91 8.01 -19.60
C TYR A 82 -9.74 7.68 -18.35
N LYS A 83 -9.98 8.66 -17.48
CA LYS A 83 -10.84 8.46 -16.31
C LYS A 83 -12.26 8.07 -16.72
N GLN A 84 -12.87 8.82 -17.65
CA GLN A 84 -14.24 8.56 -18.10
C GLN A 84 -14.35 7.17 -18.74
N ALA A 85 -13.40 6.78 -19.58
CA ALA A 85 -13.36 5.45 -20.18
C ALA A 85 -13.21 4.34 -19.12
N GLY A 86 -12.32 4.53 -18.15
CA GLY A 86 -12.11 3.61 -17.04
C GLY A 86 -13.36 3.43 -16.17
N ASP A 87 -14.03 4.52 -15.79
CA ASP A 87 -15.26 4.49 -15.00
C ASP A 87 -16.38 3.75 -15.74
N ALA A 88 -16.53 4.00 -17.04
CA ALA A 88 -17.50 3.30 -17.87
C ALA A 88 -17.22 1.78 -17.93
N ALA A 89 -15.96 1.39 -18.13
CA ALA A 89 -15.56 -0.03 -18.14
C ALA A 89 -15.71 -0.72 -16.77
N LEU A 90 -15.61 0.04 -15.68
CA LEU A 90 -15.87 -0.45 -14.33
C LEU A 90 -17.37 -0.63 -14.08
N ALA A 91 -18.20 0.34 -14.49
CA ALA A 91 -19.65 0.32 -14.31
C ALA A 91 -20.39 -0.70 -15.20
N GLY A 92 -19.88 -0.98 -16.40
CA GLY A 92 -20.50 -1.88 -17.37
C GLY A 92 -20.45 -3.38 -17.04
N LYS A 93 -19.87 -3.77 -15.89
CA LYS A 93 -19.92 -5.16 -15.38
C LYS A 93 -20.73 -5.20 -14.08
N LYS A 94 -22.05 -5.29 -14.22
CA LYS A 94 -22.93 -5.94 -13.23
C LYS A 94 -23.22 -7.35 -13.71
#